data_AF-A0A7T5USF4-F1
#
_entry.id   AF-A0A7T5USF4-F1
#
_cell.length_a   1.000
_cell.length_b   1.000
_cell.length_c   1.000
_cell.angle_alpha   90.00
_cell.angle_beta   90.00
_cell.angle_gamma   90.00
#
_symmetry.space_group_name_H-M   'P 1'
#
loop_
_entity.id
_entity.type
_entity.pdbx_description
1 polymer ?
#
loop_
_entity_poly.entity_id
_entity_poly.type
_entity_poly.pdbx_seq_one_letter_code
_entity_poly.pdbx_strand_id
1 'polypeptide(L)'
;MSYMGRPKVTDEEYQRWLDEMRPFLMQGYSLNSAIERAGLNGHRTSMYEKYAQKDWFSDKIDYFQGLVGELANNIAYKVIANTHAKLIQNPNYVLSKEEVRIITLVATKHRSSQPFFVTRTEVAQTKHKDFGGINEVPQINYIVPNEA
;
A
#
# COMPACT_ATOMS: atom_id res chain seq x y z
N MET A 1 -24.74 38.50 -24.95
CA MET A 1 -24.35 38.24 -23.54
C MET A 1 -23.00 37.56 -23.56
N SER A 2 -21.97 38.24 -23.05
CA SER A 2 -20.59 37.75 -23.07
C SER A 2 -20.40 36.71 -21.97
N TYR A 3 -20.29 35.43 -22.33
CA TYR A 3 -19.79 34.40 -21.45
C TYR A 3 -18.26 34.59 -21.36
N MET A 4 -17.80 35.46 -20.47
CA MET A 4 -16.41 35.49 -20.02
C MET A 4 -16.15 34.24 -19.17
N GLY A 5 -16.15 33.07 -19.81
CA GLY A 5 -15.63 31.84 -19.22
C GLY A 5 -14.13 31.99 -19.01
N ARG A 6 -13.59 31.44 -17.91
CA ARG A 6 -12.14 31.36 -17.71
C ARG A 6 -11.51 30.73 -18.97
N PRO A 7 -10.38 31.24 -19.47
CA PRO A 7 -9.67 30.62 -20.57
C PRO A 7 -9.44 29.14 -20.26
N LYS A 8 -9.73 28.27 -21.24
CA LYS A 8 -9.50 26.83 -21.09
C LYS A 8 -7.99 26.62 -20.91
N VAL A 9 -7.61 26.01 -19.80
CA VAL A 9 -6.21 25.61 -19.55
C VAL A 9 -5.82 24.61 -20.63
N THR A 10 -4.66 24.82 -21.26
CA THR A 10 -4.17 23.95 -22.34
C THR A 10 -3.42 22.75 -21.78
N ASP A 11 -3.25 21.70 -22.58
CA ASP A 11 -2.51 20.51 -22.12
C ASP A 11 -1.02 20.83 -21.90
N GLU A 12 -0.45 21.80 -22.62
CA GLU A 12 0.93 22.27 -22.40
C GLU A 12 1.09 22.88 -21.01
N GLU A 13 0.09 23.61 -20.54
CA GLU A 13 0.11 24.22 -19.21
C GLU A 13 -0.03 23.16 -18.11
N TYR A 14 -0.88 22.13 -18.32
CA TYR A 14 -0.93 20.98 -17.42
C TYR A 14 0.39 20.20 -17.39
N GLN A 15 1.08 20.07 -18.53
CA GLN A 15 2.38 19.43 -18.60
C GLN A 15 3.44 20.22 -17.81
N ARG A 16 3.45 21.56 -17.95
CA ARG A 16 4.32 22.44 -17.15
C ARG A 16 4.10 22.26 -15.65
N TRP A 17 2.85 22.27 -15.20
CA TRP A 17 2.52 22.04 -13.78
C TRP A 17 2.94 20.65 -13.31
N LEU A 18 2.77 19.63 -14.16
CA LEU A 18 3.20 18.27 -13.84
C LEU A 18 4.72 18.20 -13.64
N ASP A 19 5.50 18.85 -14.51
CA ASP A 19 6.96 18.88 -14.39
C ASP A 19 7.44 19.63 -13.13
N GLU A 20 6.75 20.70 -12.74
CA GLU A 20 7.00 21.42 -11.49
C GLU A 20 6.63 20.58 -10.24
N MET A 21 5.54 19.80 -10.30
CA MET A 21 5.11 18.93 -9.20
C MET A 21 5.89 17.61 -9.10
N ARG A 22 6.47 17.15 -10.22
CA ARG A 22 7.17 15.87 -10.36
C ARG A 22 8.13 15.54 -9.21
N PRO A 23 9.08 16.40 -8.79
CA PRO A 23 10.03 16.06 -7.74
C PRO A 23 9.36 15.72 -6.40
N PHE A 24 8.15 16.24 -6.14
CA PHE A 24 7.39 15.95 -4.93
C PHE A 24 6.52 14.69 -5.12
N LEU A 25 5.88 14.53 -6.28
CA LEU A 25 5.10 13.33 -6.58
C LEU A 25 5.98 12.07 -6.52
N MET A 26 7.21 12.14 -7.04
CA MET A 26 8.19 11.04 -6.97
C MET A 26 8.66 10.70 -5.55
N GLN A 27 8.42 11.57 -4.57
CA GLN A 27 8.67 11.30 -3.14
C GLN A 27 7.43 10.72 -2.43
N GLY A 28 6.34 10.45 -3.15
CA GLY A 28 5.12 9.89 -2.61
C GLY A 28 4.19 10.94 -1.96
N TYR A 29 4.43 12.23 -2.21
CA TYR A 29 3.50 13.27 -1.76
C TYR A 29 2.16 13.15 -2.49
N SER A 30 1.06 13.41 -1.77
CA SER A 30 -0.27 13.53 -2.38
C SER A 30 -0.32 14.68 -3.38
N LEU A 31 -1.26 14.63 -4.33
CA LEU A 31 -1.46 15.70 -5.31
C LEU A 31 -1.58 17.07 -4.63
N ASN A 32 -2.34 17.14 -3.52
CA ASN A 32 -2.50 18.36 -2.74
C ASN A 32 -1.17 18.93 -2.25
N SER A 33 -0.34 18.07 -1.65
CA SER A 33 0.93 18.49 -1.07
C SER A 33 1.95 18.85 -2.15
N ALA A 34 1.92 18.17 -3.30
CA ALA A 34 2.74 18.52 -4.45
C ALA A 34 2.37 19.90 -5.02
N ILE A 35 1.08 20.21 -5.15
CA ILE A 35 0.59 21.53 -5.58
C ILE A 35 1.08 22.63 -4.64
N GLU A 36 0.96 22.43 -3.33
CA GLU A 36 1.39 23.39 -2.31
C GLU A 36 2.89 23.65 -2.38
N ARG A 37 3.70 22.58 -2.49
CA ARG A 37 5.16 22.65 -2.54
C ARG A 37 5.70 23.22 -3.85
N ALA A 38 5.00 22.99 -4.96
CA ALA A 38 5.30 23.60 -6.25
C ALA A 38 4.84 25.07 -6.33
N GLY A 39 4.14 25.60 -5.32
CA GLY A 39 3.63 26.97 -5.34
C GLY A 39 2.43 27.19 -6.27
N LEU A 40 1.77 26.12 -6.74
CA LEU A 40 0.71 26.14 -7.74
C LEU A 40 -0.70 26.28 -7.13
N ASN A 41 -0.82 26.85 -5.94
CA ASN A 41 -2.07 26.92 -5.19
C ASN A 41 -3.22 27.59 -5.95
N GLY A 42 -2.91 28.60 -6.77
CA GLY A 42 -3.89 29.30 -7.62
C GLY A 42 -4.54 28.42 -8.70
N HIS A 43 -3.95 27.27 -8.99
CA HIS A 43 -4.37 26.36 -10.06
C HIS A 43 -4.94 25.03 -9.53
N ARG A 44 -5.08 24.90 -8.20
CA ARG A 44 -5.49 23.66 -7.51
C ARG A 44 -6.77 23.06 -8.09
N THR A 45 -7.84 23.85 -8.19
CA THR A 45 -9.14 23.38 -8.69
C THR A 45 -9.01 22.79 -10.09
N SER A 46 -8.34 23.49 -11.01
CA SER A 46 -8.17 23.04 -12.40
C SER A 46 -7.35 21.76 -12.51
N MET A 47 -6.36 21.54 -11.64
CA MET A 47 -5.59 20.30 -11.58
C MET A 47 -6.41 19.13 -11.04
N TYR A 48 -7.23 19.35 -10.01
CA TYR A 48 -8.12 18.31 -9.50
C TYR A 48 -9.23 17.94 -10.49
N GLU A 49 -9.79 18.92 -11.19
CA GLU A 49 -10.76 18.69 -12.27
C GLU A 49 -10.13 17.89 -13.40
N LYS A 50 -8.90 18.22 -13.81
CA LYS A 50 -8.16 17.46 -14.82
C LYS A 50 -7.86 16.03 -14.34
N TYR A 51 -7.38 15.87 -13.10
CA TYR A 51 -7.12 14.56 -12.51
C TYR A 51 -8.37 13.67 -12.43
N ALA A 52 -9.55 14.27 -12.21
CA ALA A 52 -10.82 13.54 -12.17
C ALA A 52 -11.26 13.02 -13.56
N GLN A 53 -10.71 13.55 -14.65
CA GLN A 53 -11.01 13.08 -16.02
C GLN A 53 -10.42 11.71 -16.33
N LYS A 54 -9.52 11.18 -15.48
CA LYS A 54 -8.89 9.86 -15.64
C LYS A 54 -8.20 9.71 -17.01
N ASP A 55 -7.44 10.73 -17.38
CA ASP A 55 -6.67 10.80 -18.61
C ASP A 55 -5.15 10.72 -18.36
N TRP A 56 -4.36 11.11 -19.36
CA TRP A 56 -2.90 11.11 -19.30
C TRP A 56 -2.34 11.83 -18.07
N PHE A 57 -2.98 12.90 -17.59
CA PHE A 57 -2.48 13.70 -16.47
C PHE A 57 -2.59 12.92 -15.17
N SER A 58 -3.72 12.24 -14.94
CA SER A 58 -3.86 11.36 -13.78
C SER A 58 -2.95 10.15 -13.85
N ASP A 59 -2.79 9.54 -15.03
CA ASP A 59 -1.90 8.38 -15.19
C ASP A 59 -0.45 8.73 -14.82
N LYS A 60 0.00 9.93 -15.16
CA LYS A 60 1.34 10.42 -14.79
C LYS A 60 1.47 10.71 -13.30
N ILE A 61 0.46 11.31 -12.68
CA ILE A 61 0.45 11.55 -11.23
C ILE A 61 0.53 10.22 -10.48
N ASP A 62 -0.32 9.27 -10.84
CA ASP A 62 -0.39 7.96 -10.20
C ASP A 62 0.91 7.17 -10.42
N TYR A 63 1.47 7.24 -11.63
CA TYR A 63 2.79 6.68 -11.93
C TYR A 63 3.88 7.25 -11.02
N PHE A 64 3.99 8.58 -10.92
CA PHE A 64 5.03 9.20 -10.07
C PHE A 64 4.86 8.86 -8.59
N GLN A 65 3.63 8.83 -8.08
CA GLN A 65 3.34 8.45 -6.70
C GLN A 65 3.63 6.97 -6.44
N GLY A 66 3.43 6.11 -7.44
CA GLY A 66 3.72 4.68 -7.36
C GLY A 66 5.21 4.33 -7.21
N LEU A 67 6.12 5.21 -7.69
CA LEU A 67 7.57 4.93 -7.70
C LEU A 67 8.16 4.65 -6.31
N VAL A 68 7.66 5.32 -5.27
CA VAL A 68 8.12 5.05 -3.89
C VAL A 68 7.71 3.65 -3.44
N GLY A 69 6.49 3.22 -3.79
CA GLY A 69 6.01 1.88 -3.53
C GLY A 69 6.84 0.82 -4.26
N GLU A 70 7.16 1.06 -5.53
CA GLU A 70 8.04 0.18 -6.31
C GLU A 70 9.45 0.09 -5.71
N LEU A 71 10.03 1.23 -5.32
CA LEU A 71 11.35 1.28 -4.68
C LEU A 71 11.36 0.50 -3.35
N ALA A 72 10.35 0.73 -2.50
CA ALA A 72 10.21 0.02 -1.24
C ALA A 72 10.07 -1.50 -1.45
N ASN A 73 9.28 -1.91 -2.45
CA ASN A 73 9.11 -3.32 -2.81
C ASN A 73 10.43 -3.96 -3.26
N ASN A 74 11.18 -3.27 -4.13
CA ASN A 74 12.49 -3.74 -4.61
C ASN A 74 13.51 -3.86 -3.47
N ILE A 75 13.53 -2.92 -2.53
CA ILE A 75 14.40 -2.98 -1.35
C ILE A 75 14.01 -4.17 -0.46
N ALA A 76 12.72 -4.34 -0.17
CA ALA A 76 12.23 -5.45 0.64
C ALA A 76 12.60 -6.81 0.03
N TYR A 77 12.43 -6.97 -1.28
CA TYR A 77 12.86 -8.18 -2.00
C TYR A 77 14.36 -8.45 -1.83
N LYS A 78 15.21 -7.44 -2.02
CA LYS A 78 16.68 -7.59 -1.85
C LYS A 78 17.06 -8.02 -0.43
N VAL A 79 16.40 -7.45 0.59
CA VAL A 79 16.64 -7.83 1.99
C VAL A 79 16.27 -9.30 2.23
N ILE A 80 15.11 -9.74 1.71
CA ILE A 80 14.66 -11.14 1.84
C ILE A 80 15.62 -12.09 1.12
N ALA A 81 15.99 -11.77 -0.13
CA ALA A 81 16.90 -12.60 -0.93
C ALA A 81 18.28 -12.74 -0.27
N ASN A 82 18.84 -11.63 0.22
CA ASN A 82 20.12 -11.63 0.92
C ASN A 82 20.05 -12.43 2.23
N THR A 83 18.97 -12.25 2.99
CA THR A 83 18.76 -13.02 4.23
C THR A 83 18.66 -14.52 3.96
N HIS A 84 17.93 -14.92 2.92
CA HIS A 84 17.83 -16.30 2.50
C HIS A 84 19.19 -16.88 2.09
N ALA A 85 19.99 -16.13 1.33
CA ALA A 85 21.34 -16.53 0.95
C ALA A 85 22.27 -16.75 2.16
N LYS A 86 22.19 -15.87 3.18
CA LYS A 86 22.95 -16.03 4.43
C LYS A 86 22.57 -17.30 5.19
N LEU A 87 21.27 -17.62 5.27
CA LEU A 87 20.78 -18.84 5.93
C LEU A 87 21.21 -20.11 5.20
N ILE A 88 21.28 -20.09 3.87
CA ILE A 88 21.82 -21.22 3.10
C ILE A 88 23.32 -21.42 3.39
N GLN A 89 24.10 -20.34 3.41
CA GLN A 89 25.54 -20.41 3.66
C GLN A 89 25.89 -20.76 5.10
N ASN A 90 25.07 -20.31 6.05
CA ASN A 90 25.23 -20.59 7.46
C ASN A 90 23.85 -20.85 8.09
N PRO A 91 23.45 -22.13 8.28
CA PRO A 91 22.18 -22.48 8.91
C PRO A 91 22.01 -21.95 10.34
N ASN A 92 23.12 -21.61 11.01
CA ASN A 92 23.12 -21.02 12.36
C ASN A 92 23.14 -19.49 12.34
N TYR A 93 22.97 -18.86 11.17
CA TYR A 93 22.89 -17.41 11.07
C TYR A 93 21.69 -16.88 11.87
N VAL A 94 21.98 -16.02 12.85
CA VAL A 94 20.96 -15.35 13.64
C VAL A 94 20.52 -14.09 12.91
N LEU A 95 19.23 -14.04 12.59
CA LEU A 95 18.60 -12.90 11.94
C LEU A 95 18.71 -11.64 12.80
N SER A 96 19.06 -10.52 12.17
CA SER A 96 18.97 -9.22 12.84
C SER A 96 17.51 -8.81 13.07
N LYS A 97 17.28 -7.95 14.06
CA LYS A 97 15.94 -7.42 14.37
C LYS A 97 15.26 -6.77 13.16
N GLU A 98 16.03 -6.09 12.31
CA GLU A 98 15.51 -5.42 11.11
C GLU A 98 15.14 -6.42 10.01
N GLU A 99 15.95 -7.46 9.79
CA GLU A 99 15.63 -8.55 8.85
C GLU A 99 14.33 -9.26 9.27
N VAL A 100 14.18 -9.59 10.57
CA VAL A 100 12.95 -10.18 11.11
C VAL A 100 11.75 -9.27 10.87
N ARG A 101 11.88 -7.96 11.12
CA ARG A 101 10.80 -7.00 10.93
C ARG A 101 10.37 -6.92 9.47
N ILE A 102 11.31 -6.81 8.53
CA ILE A 102 11.02 -6.71 7.09
C ILE A 102 10.38 -8.00 6.58
N ILE A 103 10.91 -9.16 6.95
CA ILE A 103 10.35 -10.46 6.56
C ILE A 103 8.92 -10.61 7.09
N THR A 104 8.68 -10.24 8.34
CA THR A 104 7.34 -10.30 8.96
C THR A 104 6.36 -9.37 8.26
N LEU A 105 6.80 -8.16 7.94
CA LEU A 105 5.97 -7.19 7.21
C LEU A 105 5.57 -7.74 5.84
N VAL A 106 6.52 -8.29 5.07
CA VAL A 106 6.24 -8.87 3.76
C VAL A 106 5.35 -10.10 3.88
N ALA A 107 5.64 -11.02 4.80
CA ALA A 107 4.83 -12.21 5.04
C ALA A 107 3.35 -11.89 5.31
N THR A 108 3.08 -10.85 6.09
CA THR A 108 1.72 -10.50 6.53
C THR A 108 0.98 -9.54 5.60
N LYS A 109 1.70 -8.64 4.91
CA LYS A 109 1.07 -7.54 4.14
C LYS A 109 1.24 -7.68 2.63
N HIS A 110 2.23 -8.41 2.15
CA HIS A 110 2.48 -8.51 0.72
C HIS A 110 1.50 -9.48 0.05
N ARG A 111 0.86 -9.04 -1.03
CA ARG A 111 -0.14 -9.80 -1.80
C ARG A 111 0.34 -11.21 -2.16
N SER A 112 1.60 -11.37 -2.56
CA SER A 112 2.13 -12.68 -2.96
C SER A 112 2.42 -13.61 -1.79
N SER A 113 2.58 -13.07 -0.58
CA SER A 113 2.90 -13.83 0.63
C SER A 113 1.65 -14.22 1.41
N GLN A 114 0.57 -13.43 1.29
CA GLN A 114 -0.70 -13.71 1.95
C GLN A 114 -1.19 -15.16 1.82
N PRO A 115 -1.12 -15.85 0.65
CA PRO A 115 -1.59 -17.23 0.55
C PRO A 115 -0.89 -18.22 1.50
N PHE A 116 0.33 -17.92 1.94
CA PHE A 116 1.15 -18.80 2.78
C PHE A 116 1.03 -18.48 4.28
N PHE A 117 0.68 -17.23 4.62
CA PHE A 117 0.72 -16.73 6.00
C PHE A 117 -0.62 -16.17 6.51
N VAL A 118 -1.61 -15.96 5.65
CA VAL A 118 -2.97 -15.63 6.09
C VAL A 118 -3.54 -16.86 6.79
N THR A 119 -3.80 -16.71 8.09
CA THR A 119 -4.60 -17.65 8.88
C THR A 119 -5.92 -17.83 8.16
N ARG A 120 -6.15 -19.00 7.57
CA ARG A 120 -7.45 -19.35 7.00
C ARG A 120 -8.41 -19.51 8.18
N THR A 121 -9.22 -18.50 8.46
CA THR A 121 -10.37 -18.66 9.35
C THR A 121 -11.40 -19.47 8.57
N GLU A 122 -11.46 -20.77 8.82
CA GLU A 122 -12.56 -21.59 8.32
C GLU A 122 -13.84 -21.17 9.04
N VAL A 123 -14.65 -20.33 8.39
CA VAL A 123 -16.00 -20.03 8.88
C VAL A 123 -16.86 -21.22 8.49
N ALA A 124 -17.04 -22.16 9.41
CA ALA A 124 -18.09 -23.17 9.28
C ALA A 124 -19.45 -22.43 9.27
N GLN A 125 -20.03 -22.24 8.09
CA GLN A 125 -21.44 -21.84 7.99
C GLN A 125 -22.29 -23.02 8.43
N THR A 126 -22.61 -23.08 9.72
CA THR A 126 -23.67 -23.97 10.22
C THR A 126 -24.99 -23.54 9.58
N LYS A 127 -25.54 -24.39 8.72
CA LYS A 127 -26.93 -24.23 8.27
C LYS A 127 -27.81 -24.29 9.52
N HIS A 128 -28.72 -23.34 9.64
CA HIS A 128 -29.59 -23.10 10.81
C HIS A 128 -30.59 -24.24 11.15
N LYS A 129 -30.36 -25.48 10.72
CA LYS A 129 -31.31 -26.60 10.87
C LYS A 129 -30.86 -27.79 11.72
N ASP A 130 -29.65 -27.77 12.31
CA ASP A 130 -29.16 -28.93 13.09
C ASP A 130 -29.11 -28.71 14.62
N PHE A 131 -29.75 -27.66 15.15
CA PHE A 131 -29.97 -27.55 16.60
C PHE A 131 -31.22 -28.33 17.02
N GLY A 132 -31.10 -29.66 16.98
CA GLY A 132 -31.84 -30.51 17.92
C GLY A 132 -31.32 -30.20 19.31
N GLY A 133 -32.20 -29.69 20.18
CA GLY A 133 -31.82 -29.11 21.46
C GLY A 133 -31.11 -30.10 22.38
N ILE A 134 -29.92 -29.72 22.84
CA ILE A 134 -29.40 -30.07 24.16
C ILE A 134 -28.53 -28.89 24.63
N ASN A 135 -28.85 -28.31 25.78
CA ASN A 135 -28.03 -27.33 26.47
C ASN A 135 -26.80 -28.03 27.03
N GLU A 136 -25.67 -28.00 26.32
CA GLU A 136 -24.37 -28.22 26.93
C GLU A 136 -23.49 -26.99 26.66
N VAL A 137 -23.26 -26.24 27.73
CA VAL A 137 -22.31 -25.12 27.74
C VAL A 137 -20.92 -25.71 27.47
N PRO A 138 -20.22 -25.32 26.39
CA PRO A 138 -18.88 -25.83 26.16
C PRO A 138 -17.95 -25.32 27.25
N GLN A 139 -17.40 -26.23 28.06
CA GLN A 139 -16.30 -25.90 28.95
C GLN A 139 -15.07 -25.57 28.12
N ILE A 140 -14.60 -24.33 28.21
CA ILE A 140 -13.34 -23.89 27.61
C ILE A 140 -12.22 -24.34 28.54
N ASN A 141 -11.49 -25.39 28.14
CA ASN A 141 -10.23 -25.75 28.79
C ASN A 141 -9.13 -24.78 28.35
N TYR A 142 -8.70 -23.90 29.25
CA TYR A 142 -7.48 -23.12 29.07
C TYR A 142 -6.27 -24.02 29.32
N ILE A 143 -5.45 -24.25 28.28
CA ILE A 143 -4.10 -24.80 28.47
C ILE A 143 -3.21 -23.60 28.82
N VAL A 144 -2.87 -23.47 30.11
CA VAL A 144 -1.85 -22.53 30.58
C VAL A 144 -0.47 -23.16 30.28
N PRO A 145 0.48 -22.44 29.65
CA PRO A 145 1.83 -22.95 29.48
C PRO A 145 2.51 -23.05 30.85
N ASN A 146 3.05 -24.23 31.18
CA ASN A 146 3.91 -24.37 32.35
C ASN A 146 5.19 -23.57 32.12
N GLU A 147 5.44 -22.58 32.97
CA GLU A 147 6.74 -21.97 33.16
C GLU A 147 7.69 -23.03 33.73
N ALA A 148 8.86 -23.18 33.11
CA ALA A 148 10.01 -23.91 33.63
C ALA A 148 11.24 -23.00 33.55
#